data_AF-A0A7C4DK08-F1
#
_entry.id   AF-A0A7C4DK08-F1
#
_cell.length_a   1.000
_cell.length_b   1.000
_cell.length_c   1.000
_cell.angle_alpha   90.00
_cell.angle_beta   90.00
_cell.angle_gamma   90.00
#
_symmetry.space_group_name_H-M   'P 1'
#
loop_
_entity.id
_entity.type
_entity.pdbx_description
1 polymer ?
#
loop_
_entity_poly.entity_id
_entity_poly.type
_entity_poly.pdbx_seq_one_letter_code
_entity_poly.pdbx_strand_id
1 'polypeptide(L)'
;MMRWWWFGPAVEKERLLHELELMKAGGIGGVEVQPVYPVALDDPESGFRNLPFLSEEFGLHLRHAAQAARRLGLRWDLTLGSGWPFGGPEIPVTLAAGRLRHVVQKKRPFAVPDIGHGERLIAVFAAEPGAALRQVPAAAIPPGAAEVHYFIASRTGQMVKRAAVGAEGFVL
;
A
#
# COMPACT_ATOMS: atom_id res chain seq x y z
N MET A 1 -6.84 -0.23 24.17
CA MET A 1 -5.63 0.07 23.38
C MET A 1 -6.00 1.18 22.42
N MET A 2 -5.07 2.08 22.10
CA MET A 2 -5.32 3.16 21.13
C MET A 2 -4.29 3.14 20.02
N ARG A 3 -4.68 3.62 18.84
CA ARG A 3 -3.73 3.88 17.76
C ARG A 3 -3.08 5.24 17.96
N TRP A 4 -1.75 5.27 17.94
CA TRP A 4 -0.92 6.44 18.17
C TRP A 4 -0.18 6.79 16.88
N TRP A 5 -0.62 7.87 16.23
CA TRP A 5 -0.08 8.27 14.92
C TRP A 5 1.19 9.09 15.10
N TRP A 6 2.27 8.64 14.47
CA TRP A 6 3.51 9.41 14.37
C TRP A 6 3.56 10.03 12.97
N PHE A 7 3.14 11.28 12.87
CA PHE A 7 3.20 12.03 11.61
C PHE A 7 4.64 12.39 11.27
N GLY A 8 5.07 12.07 10.06
CA GLY A 8 6.43 12.34 9.59
C GLY A 8 7.51 11.70 10.46
N PRO A 9 7.21 10.61 11.17
CA PRO A 9 7.89 10.21 12.40
C PRO A 9 8.66 11.31 13.15
N ALA A 10 8.08 12.51 13.24
CA ALA A 10 8.71 13.68 13.83
C ALA A 10 8.50 13.62 15.35
N VAL A 11 9.32 12.79 16.00
CA VAL A 11 9.16 12.44 17.41
C VAL A 11 10.45 12.70 18.19
N GLU A 12 10.28 12.99 19.47
CA GLU A 12 11.36 13.24 20.42
C GLU A 12 11.15 12.37 21.66
N LYS A 13 12.23 11.82 22.23
CA LYS A 13 12.16 10.85 23.33
C LYS A 13 11.38 11.37 24.55
N GLU A 14 11.61 12.62 24.91
CA GLU A 14 10.98 13.28 26.05
C GLU A 14 9.47 13.43 25.83
N ARG A 15 9.06 13.80 24.61
CA ARG A 15 7.64 13.91 24.23
C ARG A 15 6.97 12.54 24.19
N LEU A 16 7.64 11.52 23.65
CA LEU A 16 7.15 10.14 23.62
C LEU A 16 6.88 9.61 25.03
N LEU A 17 7.79 9.84 25.98
CA LEU A 17 7.61 9.45 27.38
C LEU A 17 6.42 10.19 27.99
N HIS A 18 6.36 11.51 27.84
CA HIS A 18 5.29 12.34 28.37
C HIS A 18 3.91 11.90 27.85
N GLU A 19 3.79 11.65 26.55
CA GLU A 19 2.54 11.17 25.94
C GLU A 19 2.11 9.80 26.48
N LEU A 20 3.05 8.87 26.69
CA LEU A 20 2.76 7.56 27.29
C LEU A 20 2.32 7.68 28.75
N GLU A 21 2.92 8.59 29.53
CA GLU A 21 2.52 8.86 30.92
C GLU A 21 1.10 9.45 30.97
N LEU A 22 0.78 10.40 30.10
CA LEU A 22 -0.57 10.97 29.97
C LEU A 22 -1.60 9.90 29.59
N MET A 23 -1.28 9.05 28.62
CA MET A 23 -2.15 7.93 28.23
C MET A 23 -2.41 7.00 29.41
N LYS A 24 -1.36 6.62 30.16
CA LYS A 24 -1.49 5.78 31.36
C LYS A 24 -2.36 6.44 32.43
N ALA A 25 -2.12 7.71 32.73
CA ALA A 25 -2.91 8.49 33.69
C ALA A 25 -4.38 8.60 33.26
N GLY A 26 -4.64 8.71 31.96
CA GLY A 26 -5.98 8.70 31.36
C GLY A 26 -6.66 7.33 31.28
N GLY A 27 -6.04 6.26 31.81
CA GLY A 27 -6.63 4.91 31.82
C GLY A 27 -6.47 4.12 30.52
N ILE A 28 -5.67 4.59 29.56
CA ILE A 28 -5.32 3.82 28.36
C ILE A 28 -4.43 2.64 28.78
N GLY A 29 -4.85 1.42 28.41
CA GLY A 29 -4.11 0.19 28.72
C GLY A 29 -3.00 -0.21 27.74
N GLY A 30 -2.78 0.56 26.67
CA GLY A 30 -1.74 0.29 25.67
C GLY A 30 -1.89 1.07 24.37
N VAL A 31 -0.85 1.02 23.55
CA VAL A 31 -0.71 1.79 22.30
C VAL A 31 -0.34 0.90 21.12
N GLU A 32 -0.79 1.27 19.93
CA GLU A 32 -0.35 0.76 18.63
C GLU A 32 0.30 1.91 17.86
N VAL A 33 1.61 1.82 17.61
CA VAL A 33 2.34 2.85 16.87
C VAL A 33 2.05 2.72 15.38
N GLN A 34 1.62 3.83 14.76
CA GLN A 34 1.38 3.92 13.32
C GLN A 34 2.13 5.12 12.73
N PRO A 35 3.29 4.90 12.10
CA PRO A 35 3.99 5.92 11.31
C PRO A 35 3.17 6.31 10.09
N VAL A 36 3.00 7.60 9.83
CA VAL A 36 2.26 8.14 8.68
C VAL A 36 2.95 9.39 8.13
N TYR A 37 2.43 9.91 7.02
CA TYR A 37 2.88 11.12 6.34
C TYR A 37 3.20 12.31 7.26
N PRO A 38 4.15 13.17 6.85
CA PRO A 38 4.44 14.41 7.56
C PRO A 38 3.29 15.41 7.44
N VAL A 39 3.08 16.21 8.49
CA VAL A 39 2.12 17.33 8.50
C VAL A 39 2.81 18.70 8.50
N ALA A 40 4.13 18.71 8.60
CA ALA A 40 4.99 19.88 8.48
C ALA A 40 6.29 19.48 7.76
N LEU A 41 6.91 20.43 7.08
CA LEU A 41 8.21 20.24 6.44
C LEU A 41 9.33 20.36 7.47
N ASP A 42 10.49 19.79 7.16
CA ASP A 42 11.70 19.99 7.95
C ASP A 42 12.02 21.50 8.05
N ASP A 43 12.42 21.93 9.24
CA ASP A 43 12.81 23.30 9.53
C ASP A 43 14.16 23.30 10.25
N PRO A 44 15.25 23.66 9.53
CA PRO A 44 16.58 23.73 10.12
C PRO A 44 16.73 24.76 11.24
N GLU A 45 15.93 25.82 11.27
CA GLU A 45 16.05 26.89 12.28
C GLU A 45 15.51 26.43 13.64
N SER A 46 14.37 25.75 13.66
CA SER A 46 13.81 25.14 14.88
C SER A 46 14.40 23.76 15.20
N GLY A 47 15.05 23.12 14.23
CA GLY A 47 15.53 21.74 14.31
C GLY A 47 14.42 20.69 14.11
N PHE A 48 13.21 21.10 13.75
CA PHE A 48 12.12 20.18 13.43
C PHE A 48 12.49 19.34 12.20
N ARG A 49 12.35 18.02 12.31
CA ARG A 49 12.63 17.11 11.21
C ARG A 49 11.72 15.92 11.20
N ASN A 50 11.41 15.46 10.00
CA ASN A 50 10.73 14.21 9.76
C ASN A 50 11.77 13.08 9.66
N LEU A 51 11.55 11.98 10.37
CA LEU A 51 12.47 10.85 10.32
C LEU A 51 12.06 9.88 9.20
N PRO A 52 12.99 9.47 8.32
CA PRO A 52 12.70 8.44 7.34
C PRO A 52 12.27 7.13 8.03
N PHE A 53 11.22 6.51 7.51
CA PHE A 53 10.73 5.23 7.99
C PHE A 53 11.82 4.17 7.90
N LEU A 54 11.95 3.35 8.96
CA LEU A 54 13.01 2.34 9.12
C LEU A 54 14.45 2.87 9.15
N SER A 55 14.66 4.19 9.25
CA SER A 55 16.00 4.71 9.57
C SER A 55 16.48 4.24 10.95
N GLU A 56 17.79 4.28 11.18
CA GLU A 56 18.39 3.93 12.48
C GLU A 56 17.78 4.78 13.60
N GLU A 57 17.64 6.09 13.37
CA GLU A 57 17.09 7.00 14.36
C GLU A 57 15.61 6.73 14.67
N PHE A 58 14.80 6.43 13.65
CA PHE A 58 13.43 5.97 13.85
C PHE A 58 13.40 4.72 14.75
N GLY A 59 14.28 3.76 14.49
CA GLY A 59 14.44 2.55 15.30
C GLY A 59 14.82 2.84 16.76
N LEU A 60 15.68 3.85 17.00
CA LEU A 60 16.05 4.30 18.35
C LEU A 60 14.86 4.91 19.11
N HIS A 61 14.03 5.70 18.43
CA HIS A 61 12.81 6.28 19.04
C HIS A 61 11.75 5.21 19.34
N LEU A 62 11.53 4.27 18.41
CA LEU A 62 10.66 3.12 18.65
C LEU A 62 11.12 2.31 19.87
N ARG A 63 12.42 2.00 19.96
CA ARG A 63 12.99 1.27 21.10
C ARG A 63 12.76 2.01 22.41
N HIS A 64 12.99 3.33 22.42
CA HIS A 64 12.79 4.17 23.60
C HIS A 64 11.32 4.12 24.07
N ALA A 65 10.37 4.35 23.16
CA ALA A 65 8.95 4.33 23.45
C ALA A 65 8.47 2.94 23.91
N ALA A 66 8.91 1.86 23.26
CA ALA A 66 8.58 0.50 23.66
C ALA A 66 9.07 0.17 25.09
N GLN A 67 10.30 0.58 25.42
CA GLN A 67 10.85 0.42 26.77
C GLN A 67 10.07 1.24 27.81
N ALA A 68 9.68 2.47 27.48
CA ALA A 68 8.85 3.31 28.34
C ALA A 68 7.46 2.71 28.57
N ALA A 69 6.79 2.26 27.51
CA ALA A 69 5.49 1.59 27.59
C ALA A 69 5.57 0.35 28.49
N ARG A 70 6.63 -0.47 28.35
CA ARG A 70 6.87 -1.62 29.24
C ARG A 70 7.02 -1.20 30.71
N ARG A 71 7.79 -0.15 31.03
CA ARG A 71 7.95 0.36 32.41
C ARG A 71 6.62 0.84 33.00
N LEU A 72 5.76 1.45 32.19
CA LEU A 72 4.45 1.96 32.59
C LEU A 72 3.35 0.86 32.66
N GLY A 73 3.70 -0.38 32.30
CA GLY A 73 2.75 -1.49 32.24
C GLY A 73 1.69 -1.31 31.14
N LEU A 74 2.04 -0.62 30.05
CA LEU A 74 1.21 -0.46 28.86
C LEU A 74 1.46 -1.62 27.89
N ARG A 75 0.41 -2.12 27.23
CA ARG A 75 0.58 -2.98 26.05
C ARG A 75 1.19 -2.18 24.91
N TRP A 76 2.03 -2.84 24.13
CA TRP A 76 2.74 -2.24 22.99
C TRP A 76 2.44 -3.04 21.73
N ASP A 77 2.02 -2.33 20.69
CA ASP A 77 1.79 -2.85 19.35
C ASP A 77 2.42 -1.89 18.32
N LEU A 78 2.74 -2.42 17.14
CA LEU A 78 3.40 -1.70 16.05
C LEU A 78 2.83 -2.18 14.73
N THR A 79 2.26 -1.27 13.95
CA THR A 79 1.94 -1.59 12.56
C THR A 79 3.23 -1.77 11.76
N LEU A 80 3.36 -2.92 11.11
CA LEU A 80 4.56 -3.33 10.36
C LEU A 80 4.83 -2.55 9.06
N GLY A 81 4.06 -1.49 8.81
CA GLY A 81 4.21 -0.63 7.64
C GLY A 81 3.75 0.78 7.95
N SER A 82 3.96 1.68 7.00
CA SER A 82 3.49 3.06 7.09
C SER A 82 2.29 3.30 6.19
N GLY A 83 1.33 4.09 6.64
CA GLY A 83 0.15 4.42 5.84
C GLY A 83 -0.72 3.20 5.53
N TRP A 84 -1.40 3.22 4.38
CA TRP A 84 -2.25 2.11 3.92
C TRP A 84 -2.55 2.13 2.42
N PRO A 85 -2.84 0.99 1.79
CA PRO A 85 -2.58 -0.38 2.26
C PRO A 85 -1.08 -0.69 2.42
N PHE A 86 -0.76 -1.90 2.87
CA PHE A 86 0.63 -2.32 3.06
C PHE A 86 1.40 -2.34 1.75
N GLY A 87 2.65 -1.92 1.83
CA GLY A 87 3.55 -1.74 0.69
C GLY A 87 4.75 -0.92 1.12
N GLY A 88 5.60 -0.55 0.16
CA GLY A 88 6.81 0.19 0.44
C GLY A 88 7.72 0.30 -0.78
N PRO A 89 8.80 1.09 -0.69
CA PRO A 89 9.74 1.30 -1.79
C PRO A 89 10.44 0.01 -2.23
N GLU A 90 10.52 -0.98 -1.35
CA GLU A 90 11.12 -2.28 -1.61
C GLU A 90 10.24 -3.20 -2.47
N ILE A 91 8.97 -2.85 -2.68
CA ILE A 91 8.04 -3.66 -3.48
C ILE A 91 8.23 -3.34 -4.96
N PRO A 92 8.85 -4.21 -5.78
CA PRO A 92 8.95 -3.98 -7.20
C PRO A 92 7.59 -4.09 -7.87
N VAL A 93 7.41 -3.46 -9.04
CA VAL A 93 6.17 -3.54 -9.84
C VAL A 93 5.74 -4.99 -10.14
N THR A 94 6.69 -5.93 -10.17
CA THR A 94 6.43 -7.37 -10.37
C THR A 94 5.79 -8.06 -9.17
N LEU A 95 5.89 -7.48 -7.97
CA LEU A 95 5.21 -7.95 -6.76
C LEU A 95 4.05 -7.05 -6.33
N ALA A 96 3.90 -5.87 -6.95
CA ALA A 96 2.81 -4.94 -6.65
C ALA A 96 1.41 -5.53 -6.90
N ALA A 97 0.41 -5.03 -6.17
CA ALA A 97 -0.97 -5.48 -6.21
C ALA A 97 -1.49 -5.62 -7.65
N GLY A 98 -1.92 -6.84 -7.98
CA GLY A 98 -2.41 -7.22 -9.30
C GLY A 98 -3.82 -6.72 -9.60
N ARG A 99 -4.13 -6.55 -10.89
CA ARG A 99 -5.48 -6.29 -11.39
C ARG A 99 -5.76 -7.19 -12.58
N LEU A 100 -6.99 -7.69 -12.70
CA LEU A 100 -7.48 -8.25 -13.94
C LEU A 100 -8.03 -7.13 -14.82
N ARG A 101 -7.40 -6.85 -15.96
CA ARG A 101 -7.92 -5.92 -16.96
C ARG A 101 -8.82 -6.70 -17.92
N HIS A 102 -10.08 -6.31 -17.97
CA HIS A 102 -11.08 -6.91 -18.86
C HIS A 102 -11.41 -5.93 -19.98
N VAL A 103 -11.23 -6.36 -21.23
CA VAL A 103 -11.57 -5.58 -22.42
C VAL A 103 -12.60 -6.35 -23.23
N VAL A 104 -13.69 -5.68 -23.60
CA VAL A 104 -14.75 -6.24 -24.44
C VAL A 104 -14.76 -5.51 -25.78
N GLN A 105 -14.73 -6.27 -26.87
CA GLN A 105 -14.88 -5.76 -28.23
C GLN A 105 -16.14 -6.34 -28.85
N LYS A 106 -17.00 -5.49 -29.39
CA LYS A 106 -18.25 -5.87 -30.10
C LYS A 106 -18.28 -5.40 -31.55
N LYS A 107 -17.22 -4.74 -32.00
CA LYS A 107 -17.06 -4.21 -33.36
C LYS A 107 -15.82 -4.82 -33.98
N ARG A 108 -15.94 -5.20 -35.25
CA ARG A 108 -14.84 -5.75 -36.03
C ARG A 108 -13.96 -4.64 -36.62
N PRO A 109 -12.68 -4.93 -36.92
CA PRO A 109 -11.97 -6.20 -36.65
C PRO A 109 -11.67 -6.38 -35.16
N PHE A 110 -11.71 -7.63 -34.69
CA PHE A 110 -11.28 -7.96 -33.33
C PHE A 110 -9.76 -8.09 -33.30
N ALA A 111 -9.11 -7.37 -32.40
CA ALA A 111 -7.66 -7.40 -32.24
C ALA A 111 -7.28 -7.56 -30.79
N VAL A 112 -6.18 -8.25 -30.51
CA VAL A 112 -5.64 -8.32 -29.15
C VAL A 112 -5.35 -6.88 -28.69
N PRO A 113 -5.92 -6.41 -27.56
CA PRO A 113 -5.64 -5.09 -27.03
C PRO A 113 -4.15 -4.91 -26.72
N ASP A 114 -3.67 -3.67 -26.69
CA ASP A 114 -2.30 -3.37 -26.27
C ASP A 114 -1.99 -4.02 -24.93
N ILE A 115 -0.84 -4.72 -24.85
CA ILE A 115 -0.34 -5.36 -23.64
C ILE A 115 0.88 -4.57 -23.20
N GLY A 116 0.73 -3.82 -22.11
CA GLY A 116 1.81 -2.98 -21.58
C GLY A 116 2.92 -3.78 -20.90
N HIS A 117 3.99 -3.10 -20.50
CA HIS A 117 5.07 -3.70 -19.72
C HIS A 117 4.54 -4.31 -18.41
N GLY A 118 4.88 -5.57 -18.16
CA GLY A 118 4.42 -6.30 -16.98
C GLY A 118 2.97 -6.82 -17.06
N GLU A 119 2.25 -6.56 -18.16
CA GLU A 119 0.97 -7.16 -18.44
C GLU A 119 1.12 -8.50 -19.19
N ARG A 120 0.12 -9.36 -19.08
CA ARG A 120 0.09 -10.65 -19.79
C ARG A 120 -1.34 -11.03 -20.15
N LEU A 121 -1.61 -11.32 -21.42
CA LEU A 121 -2.90 -11.90 -21.82
C LEU A 121 -3.07 -13.27 -21.15
N ILE A 122 -4.14 -13.44 -20.37
CA ILE A 122 -4.46 -14.68 -19.66
C ILE A 122 -5.43 -15.52 -20.50
N ALA A 123 -6.50 -14.90 -21.00
CA ALA A 123 -7.54 -15.62 -21.71
C ALA A 123 -8.28 -14.72 -22.71
N VAL A 124 -8.80 -15.36 -23.76
CA VAL A 124 -9.70 -14.76 -24.74
C VAL A 124 -10.96 -15.62 -24.80
N PHE A 125 -12.12 -14.98 -24.73
CA PHE A 125 -13.40 -15.62 -24.92
C PHE A 125 -14.13 -14.94 -26.07
N ALA A 126 -14.85 -15.72 -26.89
CA ALA A 126 -15.69 -15.20 -27.95
C ALA A 126 -17.08 -15.81 -27.85
N ALA A 127 -18.09 -15.03 -28.25
CA ALA A 127 -19.46 -15.48 -28.38
C ALA A 127 -19.99 -15.14 -29.78
N GLU A 128 -20.66 -16.11 -30.40
CA GLU A 128 -21.53 -15.87 -31.56
C GLU A 128 -22.87 -15.27 -31.10
N PRO A 129 -23.66 -14.65 -31.99
CA PRO A 129 -24.96 -14.10 -31.62
C PRO A 129 -25.86 -15.12 -30.88
N GLY A 130 -26.27 -14.79 -29.65
CA GLY A 130 -27.15 -15.64 -28.84
C GLY A 130 -26.47 -16.87 -28.21
N ALA A 131 -25.16 -17.05 -28.40
CA ALA A 131 -24.38 -18.12 -27.79
C ALA A 131 -23.66 -17.67 -26.51
N ALA A 132 -23.32 -18.62 -25.64
CA ALA A 132 -22.47 -18.36 -24.48
C ALA A 132 -21.00 -18.12 -24.88
N LEU A 133 -20.28 -17.34 -24.08
CA LEU A 133 -18.84 -17.13 -24.22
C LEU A 133 -18.08 -18.46 -24.12
N ARG A 134 -17.21 -18.72 -25.09
CA ARG A 134 -16.30 -19.88 -25.09
C ARG A 134 -14.86 -19.40 -25.19
N GLN A 135 -13.96 -20.06 -24.47
CA GLN A 135 -12.54 -19.74 -24.54
C GLN A 135 -12.01 -20.10 -25.93
N VAL A 136 -11.27 -19.19 -26.55
CA VAL A 136 -10.69 -19.37 -27.88
C VAL A 136 -9.23 -18.93 -27.89
N PRO A 137 -8.38 -19.48 -28.78
CA PRO A 137 -7.05 -18.94 -29.00
C PRO A 137 -7.13 -17.51 -29.54
N ALA A 138 -6.24 -16.61 -29.10
CA ALA A 138 -6.22 -15.22 -29.55
C ALA A 138 -6.02 -15.07 -31.09
N ALA A 139 -5.33 -16.03 -31.71
CA ALA A 139 -5.12 -16.09 -33.16
C ALA A 139 -6.27 -16.75 -33.94
N ALA A 140 -7.27 -17.31 -33.26
CA ALA A 140 -8.34 -18.11 -33.87
C ALA A 140 -9.72 -17.66 -33.37
N ILE A 141 -10.01 -16.36 -33.51
CA ILE A 141 -11.33 -15.81 -33.20
C ILE A 141 -12.33 -16.30 -34.26
N PRO A 142 -13.48 -16.90 -33.87
CA PRO A 142 -14.46 -17.41 -34.81
C PRO A 142 -14.96 -16.32 -35.79
N PRO A 143 -15.05 -16.60 -37.11
CA PRO A 143 -15.59 -15.66 -38.08
C PRO A 143 -17.04 -15.25 -37.84
N GLY A 144 -17.79 -16.00 -37.01
CA GLY A 144 -19.15 -15.68 -36.57
C GLY A 144 -19.23 -14.89 -35.26
N ALA A 145 -18.11 -14.58 -34.60
CA ALA A 145 -18.13 -13.91 -33.30
C ALA A 145 -18.80 -12.52 -33.36
N ALA A 146 -19.72 -12.27 -32.43
CA ALA A 146 -20.37 -10.98 -32.22
C ALA A 146 -19.66 -10.16 -31.15
N GLU A 147 -19.06 -10.82 -30.16
CA GLU A 147 -18.25 -10.16 -29.13
C GLU A 147 -17.06 -11.02 -28.70
N VAL A 148 -15.99 -10.34 -28.28
CA VAL A 148 -14.74 -10.94 -27.80
C VAL A 148 -14.32 -10.27 -26.50
N HIS A 149 -13.99 -11.07 -25.49
CA HIS A 149 -13.58 -10.67 -24.16
C HIS A 149 -12.11 -11.06 -23.97
N TYR A 150 -11.27 -10.09 -23.65
CA TYR A 150 -9.86 -10.28 -23.35
C TYR A 150 -9.63 -10.06 -21.86
N PHE A 151 -9.00 -11.02 -21.20
CA PHE A 151 -8.65 -10.98 -19.79
C PHE A 151 -7.13 -10.92 -19.66
N ILE A 152 -6.62 -9.83 -19.10
CA ILE A 152 -5.21 -9.48 -19.10
C ILE A 152 -4.76 -9.30 -17.66
N ALA A 153 -3.73 -10.05 -17.25
CA ALA A 153 -3.03 -9.83 -15.99
C ALA A 153 -2.36 -8.46 -16.05
N SER A 154 -2.62 -7.60 -15.08
CA SER A 154 -2.10 -6.24 -15.03
C SER A 154 -1.77 -5.86 -13.58
N ARG A 155 -1.32 -4.62 -13.37
CA ARG A 155 -1.05 -4.05 -12.05
C ARG A 155 -2.03 -2.93 -11.76
N THR A 156 -2.36 -2.76 -10.49
CA THR A 156 -3.23 -1.66 -10.05
C THR A 156 -2.56 -0.30 -10.20
N GLY A 157 -1.22 -0.25 -10.14
CA GLY A 157 -0.44 0.98 -10.03
C GLY A 157 -0.66 1.71 -8.70
N GLN A 158 -1.28 1.04 -7.72
CA GLN A 158 -1.61 1.67 -6.45
C GLN A 158 -0.35 1.89 -5.62
N MET A 159 -0.23 3.11 -5.10
CA MET A 159 0.82 3.50 -4.17
C MET A 159 0.30 3.48 -2.73
N VAL A 160 1.18 3.23 -1.76
CA VAL A 160 0.89 3.38 -0.33
C VAL A 160 0.39 4.80 -0.09
N LYS A 161 -0.78 4.94 0.53
CA LYS A 161 -1.37 6.24 0.86
C LYS A 161 -0.88 6.66 2.23
N ARG A 162 -0.64 7.98 2.40
CA ARG A 162 -0.28 8.57 3.70
C ARG A 162 0.98 7.93 4.30
N ALA A 163 1.90 7.50 3.44
CA ALA A 163 3.18 6.95 3.85
C ALA A 163 4.01 8.01 4.55
N ALA A 164 4.73 7.61 5.60
CA ALA A 164 5.82 8.37 6.17
C ALA A 164 6.93 8.56 5.12
N VAL A 165 7.79 9.54 5.36
CA VAL A 165 8.96 9.81 4.50
C VAL A 165 9.78 8.54 4.33
N GLY A 166 10.08 8.15 3.11
CA GLY A 166 10.86 6.95 2.79
C GLY A 166 10.05 5.64 2.81
N ALA A 167 8.75 5.69 3.07
CA ALA A 167 7.86 4.53 2.98
C ALA A 167 6.97 4.55 1.72
N GLU A 168 7.16 5.54 0.84
CA GLU A 168 6.44 5.63 -0.42
C GLU A 168 6.82 4.47 -1.35
N GLY A 169 5.82 3.79 -1.90
CA GLY A 169 6.06 2.70 -2.84
C GLY A 169 4.79 1.99 -3.27
N PHE A 170 4.95 0.92 -4.04
CA PHE A 170 3.81 0.14 -4.50
C PHE A 170 3.14 -0.61 -3.35
N VAL A 171 1.83 -0.69 -3.41
CA VAL A 171 1.06 -1.61 -2.57
C VAL A 171 1.37 -3.05 -2.97
N LEU A 172 1.54 -3.91 -1.98
CA LEU A 172 1.74 -5.36 -2.15
C LEU A 172 0.43 -6.07 -2.54
#